data_AF-A0A661ZJ98-F1
#
_entry.id   AF-A0A661ZJ98-F1
#
_cell.length_a   1.000
_cell.length_b   1.000
_cell.length_c   1.000
_cell.angle_alpha   90.00
_cell.angle_beta   90.00
_cell.angle_gamma   90.00
#
_symmetry.space_group_name_H-M   'P 1'
#
loop_
_entity.id
_entity.type
_entity.pdbx_description
1 polymer ?
#
loop_
_entity_poly.entity_id
_entity_poly.type
_entity_poly.pdbx_seq_one_letter_code
_entity_poly.pdbx_strand_id
1 'polypeptide(L)'
;IQRKDIFAQTLSTLIAKKTGKYIRKHQDVVDNIVLRIEPQNVAEDISLRLRAIKYELEVLIGLNYFDVVYENDLADSNSWNESMEGVFKYLGVPPIEVSATTLKTDNRTNEERISNYSEILEYLSNSKFSYLLEQKA
;
A
#
# COMPACT_ATOMS: atom_id res chain seq x y z
N ILE A 1 5.09 -9.67 0.57
CA ILE A 1 3.93 -8.93 1.13
C ILE A 1 3.22 -8.29 -0.04
N GLN A 2 1.97 -8.67 -0.28
CA GLN A 2 1.13 -8.16 -1.36
C GLN A 2 0.22 -7.03 -0.87
N ARG A 3 -0.28 -6.24 -1.82
CA ARG A 3 -1.27 -5.18 -1.62
C ARG A 3 -2.42 -5.40 -2.59
N LYS A 4 -3.65 -5.51 -2.08
CA LYS A 4 -4.85 -5.61 -2.92
C LYS A 4 -5.21 -4.26 -3.53
N ASP A 5 -5.15 -3.19 -2.73
CA ASP A 5 -5.47 -1.84 -3.20
C ASP A 5 -4.24 -1.19 -3.87
N ILE A 6 -4.04 -1.51 -5.15
CA ILE A 6 -2.97 -0.98 -5.99
C ILE A 6 -3.05 0.54 -6.13
N PHE A 7 -4.26 1.09 -6.18
CA PHE A 7 -4.44 2.53 -6.31
C PHE A 7 -3.99 3.26 -5.04
N ALA A 8 -4.46 2.84 -3.87
CA ALA A 8 -4.02 3.41 -2.60
C ALA A 8 -2.52 3.21 -2.36
N GLN A 9 -1.96 2.06 -2.73
CA GLN A 9 -0.51 1.83 -2.64
C GLN A 9 0.27 2.80 -3.55
N THR A 10 -0.24 3.04 -4.76
CA THR A 10 0.37 3.97 -5.72
C THR A 10 0.40 5.38 -5.16
N LEU A 11 -0.75 5.88 -4.71
CA LEU A 11 -0.84 7.23 -4.12
C LEU A 11 0.04 7.35 -2.88
N SER A 12 0.00 6.36 -1.98
CA SER A 12 0.86 6.33 -0.79
C SER A 12 2.34 6.45 -1.14
N THR A 13 2.80 5.75 -2.18
CA THR A 13 4.20 5.83 -2.62
C THR A 13 4.53 7.17 -3.28
N LEU A 14 3.65 7.70 -4.13
CA LEU A 14 3.87 9.01 -4.76
C LEU A 14 3.95 10.13 -3.73
N ILE A 15 3.07 10.08 -2.71
CA ILE A 15 3.11 11.02 -1.60
C ILE A 15 4.43 10.86 -0.82
N ALA A 16 4.83 9.63 -0.48
CA ALA A 16 6.08 9.38 0.23
C ALA A 16 7.32 9.85 -0.57
N LYS A 17 7.35 9.65 -1.89
CA LYS A 17 8.40 10.15 -2.79
C LYS A 17 8.46 11.68 -2.77
N LYS A 18 7.31 12.36 -2.75
CA LYS A 18 7.22 13.83 -2.75
C LYS A 18 7.56 14.45 -1.40
N THR A 19 7.20 13.81 -0.29
CA THR A 19 7.45 14.32 1.07
C THR A 19 8.78 13.84 1.66
N GLY A 20 9.41 12.81 1.06
CA GLY A 20 10.55 12.11 1.64
C GLY A 20 10.21 11.26 2.88
N LYS A 21 8.92 11.11 3.21
CA LYS A 21 8.46 10.42 4.42
C LYS A 21 7.80 9.08 4.10
N TYR A 22 8.51 7.99 4.42
CA TYR A 22 8.05 6.62 4.20
C TYR A 22 7.56 5.91 5.46
N ILE A 23 8.06 6.33 6.63
CA ILE A 23 7.77 5.74 7.93
C ILE A 23 7.57 6.89 8.91
N ARG A 24 6.68 6.70 9.89
CA ARG A 24 6.50 7.60 11.02
C ARG A 24 6.74 6.85 12.32
N LYS A 25 7.37 7.51 13.29
CA LYS A 25 7.50 7.08 14.68
C LYS A 25 6.62 7.94 15.59
N HIS A 26 6.37 7.49 16.82
CA HIS A 26 5.49 8.19 17.76
C HIS A 26 5.86 9.66 18.02
N GLN A 27 7.14 10.03 17.92
CA GLN A 27 7.63 11.39 18.19
C GLN A 27 7.62 12.28 16.94
N ASP A 28 7.34 11.74 15.76
CA ASP A 28 7.40 12.49 14.51
C ASP A 28 6.16 13.39 14.35
N VAL A 29 6.43 14.63 13.99
CA VAL A 29 5.40 15.61 13.60
C VAL A 29 4.86 15.25 12.21
N VAL A 30 3.52 15.25 12.11
CA VAL A 30 2.82 15.06 10.83
C VAL A 30 2.77 16.41 10.13
N ASP A 31 3.39 16.51 8.95
CA ASP A 31 3.29 17.73 8.16
C ASP A 31 1.93 17.76 7.48
N ASN A 32 1.26 18.91 7.53
CA ASN A 32 -0.02 19.13 6.84
C ASN A 32 0.19 19.57 5.38
N ILE A 33 1.07 18.89 4.66
CA ILE A 33 1.35 19.19 3.25
C ILE A 33 0.20 18.64 2.40
N VAL A 34 -0.29 19.46 1.46
CA VAL A 34 -1.22 19.08 0.41
C VAL A 34 -0.45 19.07 -0.90
N LEU A 35 -0.52 17.96 -1.64
CA LEU A 35 0.25 17.76 -2.86
C LEU A 35 -0.63 17.91 -4.09
N ARG A 36 -0.05 18.42 -5.18
CA ARG A 36 -0.59 18.24 -6.52
C ARG A 36 0.16 17.10 -7.20
N ILE A 37 -0.57 16.14 -7.77
CA ILE A 37 0.01 14.96 -8.44
C ILE A 37 -0.57 14.87 -9.84
N GLU A 38 0.30 14.86 -10.85
CA GLU A 38 -0.13 14.73 -12.25
C GLU A 38 -0.79 13.36 -12.49
N PRO A 39 -2.02 13.29 -13.03
CA PRO A 39 -2.73 12.03 -13.23
C PRO A 39 -1.97 11.01 -14.09
N GLN A 40 -1.20 11.49 -15.09
CA GLN A 40 -0.36 10.64 -15.92
C GLN A 40 0.70 9.90 -15.10
N ASN A 41 1.34 10.55 -14.12
CA ASN A 41 2.32 9.91 -13.25
C ASN A 41 1.69 8.79 -12.42
N VAL A 42 0.42 8.95 -12.02
CA VAL A 42 -0.32 7.90 -11.31
C VAL A 42 -0.54 6.69 -12.20
N ALA A 43 -0.99 6.90 -13.45
CA ALA A 43 -1.22 5.83 -14.42
C ALA A 43 0.07 5.09 -14.81
N GLU A 44 1.19 5.81 -14.93
CA GLU A 44 2.52 5.23 -15.18
C GLU A 44 2.99 4.39 -13.99
N ASP A 45 2.89 4.89 -12.76
CA ASP A 45 3.26 4.12 -11.55
C ASP A 45 2.34 2.89 -11.37
N ILE A 46 1.04 2.99 -11.65
CA ILE A 46 0.13 1.82 -11.67
C ILE A 46 0.62 0.78 -12.69
N SER A 47 0.94 1.22 -13.92
CA SER A 47 1.44 0.33 -14.98
C SER A 47 2.72 -0.40 -14.56
N LEU A 48 3.63 0.32 -13.91
CA LEU A 48 4.89 -0.24 -13.40
C LEU A 48 4.62 -1.28 -12.32
N ARG A 49 3.71 -0.99 -11.37
CA ARG A 49 3.36 -1.91 -10.29
C ARG A 49 2.70 -3.18 -10.78
N LEU A 50 1.73 -3.07 -11.68
CA LEU A 50 1.05 -4.26 -12.21
C LEU A 50 2.03 -5.18 -12.96
N ARG A 51 3.01 -4.59 -13.67
CA ARG A 51 4.11 -5.37 -14.26
C ARG A 51 5.00 -6.03 -13.21
N ALA A 52 5.36 -5.30 -12.16
CA ALA A 52 6.17 -5.83 -11.07
C ALA A 52 5.46 -6.99 -10.34
N ILE A 53 4.18 -6.83 -10.01
CA ILE A 53 3.37 -7.88 -9.37
C ILE A 53 3.28 -9.11 -10.26
N LYS A 54 3.01 -8.93 -11.56
CA LYS A 54 2.99 -10.05 -12.50
C LYS A 54 4.32 -10.80 -12.51
N TYR A 55 5.43 -10.07 -12.59
CA TYR A 55 6.77 -10.64 -12.59
C TYR A 55 7.09 -11.36 -11.26
N GLU A 56 6.76 -10.76 -10.12
CA GLU A 56 6.93 -11.36 -8.79
C GLU A 56 6.17 -12.69 -8.69
N LEU A 57 4.90 -12.71 -9.14
CA LEU A 57 4.10 -13.94 -9.16
C LEU A 57 4.69 -15.00 -10.09
N GLU A 58 5.19 -14.62 -11.26
CA GLU A 58 5.86 -15.52 -12.19
C GLU A 58 7.12 -16.15 -11.59
N VAL A 59 7.94 -15.36 -10.88
CA VAL A 59 9.16 -15.84 -10.21
C VAL A 59 8.85 -16.78 -9.05
N LEU A 60 7.71 -16.59 -8.38
CA LEU A 60 7.27 -17.43 -7.27
C LEU A 60 6.67 -18.78 -7.72
N ILE A 61 6.42 -18.98 -9.01
CA ILE A 61 5.87 -20.25 -9.52
C ILE A 61 6.81 -21.40 -9.16
N GLY A 62 6.28 -22.40 -8.46
CA GLY A 62 7.02 -23.60 -8.05
C GLY A 62 7.89 -23.41 -6.81
N LEU A 63 7.93 -22.22 -6.23
CA LEU A 63 8.55 -21.97 -4.93
C LEU A 63 7.52 -22.16 -3.82
N ASN A 64 7.95 -22.71 -2.70
CA ASN A 64 7.17 -22.62 -1.48
C ASN A 64 7.32 -21.20 -0.92
N TYR A 65 6.21 -20.51 -0.71
CA TYR A 65 6.18 -19.18 -0.11
C TYR A 65 4.94 -19.04 0.76
N PHE A 66 5.05 -18.18 1.77
CA PHE A 66 3.92 -17.77 2.60
C PHE A 66 3.42 -16.41 2.11
N ASP A 67 2.15 -16.35 1.76
CA ASP A 67 1.54 -15.10 1.31
C ASP A 67 1.13 -14.24 2.51
N VAL A 68 1.41 -12.94 2.40
CA VAL A 68 1.02 -11.95 3.41
C VAL A 68 0.42 -10.78 2.65
N VAL A 69 -0.87 -10.56 2.82
CA VAL A 69 -1.64 -9.50 2.20
C VAL A 69 -1.86 -8.39 3.23
N TYR A 70 -1.28 -7.22 2.99
CA TYR A 70 -1.30 -6.12 3.94
C TYR A 70 -2.71 -5.78 4.45
N GLU A 71 -3.70 -5.67 3.55
CA GLU A 71 -5.06 -5.26 3.92
C GLU A 71 -5.77 -6.26 4.84
N ASN A 72 -5.42 -7.55 4.76
CA ASN A 72 -6.01 -8.57 5.62
C ASN A 72 -5.18 -8.76 6.90
N ASP A 73 -3.86 -8.75 6.76
CA ASP A 73 -2.95 -9.33 7.75
C ASP A 73 -2.23 -8.25 8.59
N LEU A 74 -1.98 -7.07 8.02
CA LEU A 74 -1.09 -6.06 8.59
C LEU A 74 -1.73 -4.68 8.79
N ALA A 75 -2.86 -4.40 8.16
CA ALA A 75 -3.50 -3.08 8.20
C ALA A 75 -4.16 -2.78 9.56
N ASP A 76 -4.67 -3.83 10.23
CA ASP A 76 -5.23 -3.79 11.58
C ASP A 76 -4.29 -4.50 12.55
N SER A 77 -3.87 -3.79 13.60
CA SER A 77 -3.00 -4.33 14.65
C SER A 77 -3.62 -5.46 15.45
N ASN A 78 -4.94 -5.54 15.50
CA ASN A 78 -5.63 -6.63 16.20
C ASN A 78 -5.39 -7.98 15.49
N SER A 79 -5.16 -7.98 14.18
CA SER A 79 -4.93 -9.18 13.37
C SER A 79 -3.46 -9.61 13.33
N TRP A 80 -2.53 -8.84 13.89
CA TRP A 80 -1.09 -9.07 13.70
C TRP A 80 -0.62 -10.38 14.32
N ASN A 81 -0.99 -10.67 15.57
CA ASN A 81 -0.55 -11.89 16.25
C ASN A 81 -1.05 -13.14 15.53
N GLU A 82 -2.33 -13.15 15.12
CA GLU A 82 -2.93 -14.24 14.34
C GLU A 82 -2.23 -14.41 12.98
N SER A 83 -2.02 -13.31 12.25
CA SER A 83 -1.38 -13.36 10.93
C SER A 83 0.08 -13.81 11.01
N MET A 84 0.80 -13.36 12.04
CA MET A 84 2.21 -13.70 12.23
C MET A 84 2.40 -15.12 12.75
N GLU A 85 1.40 -15.75 13.38
CA GLU A 85 1.46 -17.17 13.74
C GLU A 85 1.71 -18.05 12.51
N GLY A 86 1.04 -17.76 11.39
CA GLY A 86 1.28 -18.43 10.12
C GLY A 86 2.71 -18.26 9.61
N VAL A 87 3.26 -17.04 9.74
CA VAL A 87 4.66 -16.74 9.37
C VAL A 87 5.64 -17.49 10.27
N PHE A 88 5.43 -17.50 11.58
CA PHE A 88 6.27 -18.23 12.53
C PHE A 88 6.27 -19.73 12.23
N LYS A 89 5.09 -20.30 11.99
CA LYS A 89 4.93 -21.70 11.59
C LYS A 89 5.64 -22.00 10.27
N TYR A 90 5.52 -21.13 9.28
CA TYR A 90 6.21 -21.28 7.99
C TYR A 90 7.73 -21.26 8.15
N LEU A 91 8.26 -20.41 9.03
CA LEU A 91 9.69 -20.31 9.35
C LEU A 91 10.19 -21.39 10.31
N GLY A 92 9.29 -22.19 10.91
CA GLY A 92 9.64 -23.23 11.87
C GLY A 92 10.11 -22.70 13.22
N VAL A 93 9.65 -21.51 13.62
CA VAL A 93 10.01 -20.88 14.90
C VAL A 93 8.80 -20.76 15.84
N PRO A 94 9.00 -20.74 17.16
CA PRO A 94 7.91 -20.50 18.11
C PRO A 94 7.28 -19.11 17.91
N PRO A 95 5.95 -18.98 18.03
CA PRO A 95 5.31 -17.69 17.95
C PRO A 95 5.68 -16.82 19.15
N ILE A 96 5.83 -15.53 18.89
CA ILE A 96 6.00 -14.50 19.91
C ILE A 96 5.00 -13.37 19.68
N GLU A 97 4.68 -12.62 20.72
CA GLU A 97 3.85 -11.43 20.58
C GLU A 97 4.54 -10.40 19.68
N VAL A 98 3.79 -9.88 18.72
CA VAL A 98 4.27 -8.90 17.75
C VAL A 98 3.72 -7.51 18.05
N SER A 99 4.59 -6.51 17.97
CA SER A 99 4.23 -5.10 18.06
C SER A 99 5.10 -4.29 17.10
N ALA A 100 4.59 -3.13 16.68
CA ALA A 100 5.33 -2.20 15.82
C ALA A 100 5.49 -0.86 16.54
N THR A 101 6.69 -0.30 16.46
CA THR A 101 7.00 1.06 16.94
C THR A 101 6.75 2.13 15.88
N THR A 102 6.40 1.69 14.67
CA THR A 102 6.15 2.53 13.50
C THR A 102 4.65 2.70 13.28
N LEU A 103 4.26 3.90 12.87
CA LEU A 103 2.89 4.30 12.60
C LEU A 103 2.71 4.60 11.10
N LYS A 104 1.45 4.63 10.66
CA LYS A 104 1.09 5.22 9.36
C LYS A 104 1.59 6.66 9.29
N THR A 105 2.16 7.03 8.15
CA THR A 105 2.78 8.34 7.94
C THR A 105 1.78 9.49 8.04
N ASP A 106 0.55 9.23 7.64
CA ASP A 106 -0.53 10.20 7.61
C ASP A 106 -1.86 9.44 7.71
N ASN A 107 -2.76 9.92 8.56
CA ASN A 107 -4.09 9.32 8.75
C ASN A 107 -5.17 10.02 7.90
N ARG A 108 -4.83 11.13 7.24
CA ARG A 108 -5.74 11.83 6.31
C ARG A 108 -6.05 10.94 5.10
N THR A 109 -7.25 11.11 4.58
CA THR A 109 -7.68 10.52 3.32
C THR A 109 -6.85 11.04 2.14
N ASN A 110 -6.86 10.33 1.01
CA ASN A 110 -6.14 10.80 -0.17
C ASN A 110 -6.71 12.11 -0.72
N GLU A 111 -8.02 12.35 -0.54
CA GLU A 111 -8.68 13.60 -0.94
C GLU A 111 -8.18 14.80 -0.13
N GLU A 112 -7.97 14.63 1.18
CA GLU A 112 -7.39 15.66 2.04
C GLU A 112 -5.90 15.92 1.74
N ARG A 113 -5.19 14.92 1.22
CA ARG A 113 -3.74 14.99 0.97
C ARG A 113 -3.38 15.47 -0.43
N ILE A 114 -4.30 15.35 -1.39
CA ILE A 114 -4.05 15.62 -2.80
C ILE A 114 -5.06 16.66 -3.31
N SER A 115 -4.58 17.86 -3.64
CA SER A 115 -5.46 18.97 -4.05
C SER A 115 -6.23 18.71 -5.34
N ASN A 116 -5.72 17.82 -6.20
CA ASN A 116 -6.33 17.46 -7.47
C ASN A 116 -6.78 16.00 -7.52
N TYR A 117 -7.22 15.46 -6.38
CA TYR A 117 -7.65 14.06 -6.28
C TYR A 117 -8.78 13.70 -7.25
N SER A 118 -9.75 14.60 -7.46
CA SER A 118 -10.85 14.40 -8.42
C SER A 118 -10.35 14.27 -9.88
N GLU A 119 -9.37 15.08 -10.29
CA GLU A 119 -8.76 15.00 -11.62
C GLU A 119 -8.09 13.62 -11.84
N ILE A 120 -7.46 13.07 -10.79
CA ILE A 120 -6.84 11.74 -10.85
C ILE A 120 -7.92 10.66 -11.04
N LEU A 121 -9.01 10.74 -10.29
CA LEU A 121 -10.11 9.78 -10.41
C LEU A 121 -10.74 9.83 -11.80
N GLU A 122 -11.03 11.02 -12.32
CA GLU A 122 -11.58 11.22 -13.66
C GLU A 122 -10.64 10.71 -14.76
N TYR A 123 -9.34 10.98 -14.64
CA TYR A 123 -8.36 10.47 -15.60
C TYR A 123 -8.31 8.93 -15.59
N LEU A 124 -8.31 8.31 -14.41
CA LEU A 124 -8.23 6.86 -14.28
C LEU A 124 -9.53 6.15 -14.70
N SER A 125 -10.70 6.73 -14.41
CA SER A 125 -12.00 6.17 -14.82
C SER A 125 -12.15 6.13 -16.34
N ASN A 126 -11.54 7.07 -17.06
CA ASN A 126 -11.48 7.12 -18.51
C ASN A 126 -10.29 6.34 -19.12
N SER A 127 -9.65 5.48 -18.35
CA SER A 127 -8.48 4.70 -18.77
C SER A 127 -8.70 3.19 -18.61
N LYS A 128 -7.71 2.39 -19.03
CA LYS A 128 -7.68 0.94 -18.77
C LYS A 128 -7.62 0.55 -17.28
N PHE A 129 -7.48 1.53 -16.38
CA PHE A 129 -7.38 1.33 -14.92
C PHE A 129 -8.68 1.58 -14.17
N SER A 130 -9.79 1.82 -14.86
CA SER A 130 -11.10 2.08 -14.24
C SER A 130 -11.50 1.02 -13.20
N TYR A 131 -11.20 -0.25 -13.46
CA TYR A 131 -11.46 -1.39 -12.57
C TYR A 131 -10.79 -1.30 -11.19
N LEU A 132 -9.75 -0.47 -11.04
CA LEU A 132 -9.10 -0.22 -9.74
C LEU A 132 -9.89 0.76 -8.86
N LEU A 133 -10.82 1.51 -9.45
CA LEU A 133 -11.67 2.46 -8.73
C LEU A 133 -12.93 1.79 -8.19
N GLU A 134 -13.43 0.76 -8.88
CA GLU A 134 -14.65 0.02 -8.53
C GLU A 134 -14.48 -0.90 -7.30
N GLN A 135 -13.25 -1.29 -6.98
CA GLN A 135 -12.93 -2.09 -5.78
C GLN A 135 -13.11 -1.31 -4.44
N LYS A 136 -13.70 -0.12 -4.49
CA LYS A 136 -14.00 0.74 -3.35
C LYS A 136 -15.50 0.87 -3.03
N ALA A 137 -16.38 0.20 -3.80
CA ALA A 137 -17.83 0.19 -3.59
C ALA A 137 -18.28 -0.97 -2.69
#